data_AF-A0A1X2IPX7-F1
#
_entry.id   AF-A0A1X2IPX7-F1
#
_cell.length_a   1.000
_cell.length_b   1.000
_cell.length_c   1.000
_cell.angle_alpha   90.00
_cell.angle_beta   90.00
_cell.angle_gamma   90.00
#
_symmetry.space_group_name_H-M   'P 1'
#
loop_
_entity.id
_entity.type
_entity.pdbx_description
1 polymer ?
#
loop_
_entity_poly.entity_id
_entity_poly.type
_entity_poly.pdbx_seq_one_letter_code
_entity_poly.pdbx_strand_id
1 'polypeptide(L)'
;MSTFRFINGKAESYFLQRLNPRKIRWTTIYRRLNKKGVTEEVAKKRSRRTVKHERAIAGASWDAIRAKRNQKPDARAAARQAAIAKSKESKKAAQAAKKA
;
A
#
# COMPACT_ATOMS: atom_id res chain seq x y z
N MET A 1 7.84 18.95 -36.31
CA MET A 1 9.22 19.22 -36.76
C MET A 1 10.13 19.13 -35.55
N SER A 2 11.09 18.20 -35.55
CA SER A 2 11.99 18.04 -34.40
C SER A 2 13.14 19.04 -34.51
N THR A 3 13.24 19.97 -33.54
CA THR A 3 14.33 20.95 -33.47
C THR A 3 15.49 20.38 -32.64
N PHE A 4 16.70 20.40 -33.18
CA PHE A 4 17.92 19.98 -32.49
C PHE A 4 18.80 21.20 -32.18
N ARG A 5 19.35 21.27 -30.97
CA ARG A 5 20.28 22.34 -30.56
C ARG A 5 21.66 21.74 -30.35
N PHE A 6 22.67 22.35 -30.99
CA PHE A 6 24.07 21.96 -30.87
C PHE A 6 24.86 23.04 -30.16
N ILE A 7 25.77 22.62 -29.28
CA ILE A 7 26.64 23.54 -28.53
C ILE A 7 27.79 24.09 -29.39
N ASN A 8 28.21 23.36 -30.42
CA ASN A 8 29.30 23.69 -31.32
C ASN A 8 29.22 22.86 -32.63
N GLY A 9 30.03 23.23 -33.62
CA GLY A 9 30.08 22.56 -34.92
C GLY A 9 30.52 21.09 -34.87
N LYS A 10 31.28 20.69 -33.84
CA LYS A 10 31.66 19.27 -33.64
C LYS A 10 30.43 18.41 -33.33
N ALA A 11 29.57 18.86 -32.42
CA ALA A 11 28.35 18.15 -32.06
C ALA A 11 27.35 18.09 -33.23
N GLU A 12 27.24 19.18 -33.99
CA GLU A 12 26.43 19.25 -35.21
C GLU A 12 26.94 18.29 -36.30
N SER A 13 28.24 18.31 -36.60
CA SER A 13 28.84 17.43 -37.60
C SER A 13 28.60 15.95 -37.28
N TYR A 14 28.78 15.53 -36.02
CA TYR A 14 28.49 14.15 -35.61
C TYR A 14 27.02 13.77 -35.74
N PHE A 15 26.11 14.71 -35.52
CA PHE A 15 24.68 14.49 -35.70
C PHE A 15 24.33 14.32 -37.18
N LEU A 16 24.88 15.16 -38.07
CA LEU A 16 24.68 15.06 -39.51
C LEU A 16 25.28 13.76 -40.09
N GLN A 17 26.42 13.31 -39.54
CA GLN A 17 27.03 12.01 -39.83
C GLN A 17 26.26 10.82 -39.23
N ARG A 18 25.16 11.07 -38.50
CA ARG A 18 24.32 10.04 -37.85
C ARG A 18 25.08 9.15 -36.88
N LEU A 19 26.11 9.69 -36.23
CA LEU A 19 26.86 8.96 -35.21
C LEU A 19 26.01 8.78 -33.95
N ASN A 20 26.08 7.59 -33.35
CA ASN A 20 25.32 7.31 -32.15
C ASN A 20 26.04 7.88 -30.91
N PRO A 21 25.45 8.84 -30.18
CA PRO A 21 26.08 9.43 -28.99
C PRO A 21 26.36 8.38 -27.90
N ARG A 22 25.63 7.26 -27.86
CA ARG A 22 25.90 6.13 -26.93
C ARG A 22 27.23 5.42 -27.19
N LYS A 23 27.90 5.66 -28.31
CA LYS A 23 29.22 5.11 -28.65
C LYS A 23 30.35 6.14 -28.50
N ILE A 24 30.04 7.42 -28.34
CA ILE A 24 31.02 8.50 -28.24
C ILE A 24 31.38 8.73 -26.77
N ARG A 25 32.60 8.34 -26.39
CA ARG A 25 33.06 8.22 -24.99
C ARG A 25 32.91 9.46 -24.12
N TRP A 26 33.07 10.65 -24.70
CA TRP A 26 33.03 11.91 -23.95
C TRP A 26 31.60 12.43 -23.73
N THR A 27 30.60 11.91 -24.42
CA THR A 27 29.22 12.43 -24.31
C THR A 27 28.59 12.08 -22.97
N THR A 28 27.69 12.93 -22.51
CA THR A 28 26.91 12.70 -21.27
C THR A 28 26.09 11.42 -21.35
N ILE A 29 25.56 11.08 -22.53
CA ILE A 29 24.78 9.86 -22.75
C ILE A 29 25.64 8.61 -22.54
N TYR A 30 26.82 8.55 -23.16
CA TYR A 30 27.78 7.46 -22.94
C TYR A 30 28.15 7.36 -21.46
N ARG A 31 28.51 8.48 -20.81
CA ARG A 31 28.90 8.46 -19.40
C ARG A 31 27.77 7.96 -18.50
N ARG A 32 26.51 8.33 -18.74
CA ARG A 32 25.35 7.84 -17.99
C ARG A 32 25.12 6.34 -18.20
N LEU A 33 25.18 5.88 -19.46
CA LEU A 33 25.03 4.47 -19.81
C LEU A 33 26.09 3.60 -19.12
N ASN A 34 27.33 4.09 -19.09
CA ASN A 34 28.48 3.40 -18.52
C ASN A 34 28.73 3.75 -17.04
N LYS A 35 27.77 4.40 -16.36
CA LYS A 35 27.86 4.78 -14.94
C LYS A 35 29.12 5.58 -14.56
N LYS A 36 29.70 6.32 -15.51
CA LYS A 36 30.89 7.14 -15.28
C LYS A 36 30.51 8.42 -14.54
N GLY A 37 31.12 8.66 -13.37
CA GLY A 37 30.87 9.86 -12.56
C GLY A 37 29.47 9.94 -11.97
N VAL A 38 28.79 8.80 -11.83
CA VAL A 38 27.59 8.71 -10.99
C VAL A 38 28.09 8.44 -9.58
N THR A 39 28.06 9.46 -8.72
CA THR A 39 28.13 9.26 -7.27
C THR A 39 26.76 8.71 -6.85
N GLU A 40 26.67 7.42 -6.62
CA GLU A 40 25.47 6.75 -6.09
C GLU A 40 25.18 7.24 -4.65
N GLU A 41 24.62 8.43 -4.49
CA GLU A 41 24.29 8.96 -3.15
C GLU A 41 22.91 9.60 -3.06
N VAL A 42 21.95 9.15 -3.87
CA VAL A 42 20.54 9.49 -3.59
C VAL A 42 19.66 8.26 -3.75
N ALA A 43 19.97 7.20 -3.00
CA ALA A 43 18.94 6.25 -2.62
C ALA A 43 17.96 7.01 -1.69
N LYS A 44 16.88 7.56 -2.25
CA LYS A 44 15.80 8.13 -1.44
C LYS A 44 15.28 7.02 -0.52
N LYS A 45 15.67 7.04 0.76
CA LYS A 45 15.13 6.14 1.78
C LYS A 45 13.62 6.36 1.87
N ARG A 46 12.84 5.46 1.26
CA ARG A 46 11.39 5.41 1.41
C ARG A 46 11.06 4.69 2.71
N SER A 47 11.11 5.40 3.83
CA SER A 47 10.52 4.92 5.07
C SER A 47 9.58 5.98 5.64
N ARG A 48 8.36 6.02 5.13
CA ARG A 48 7.23 6.62 5.85
C ARG A 48 6.16 5.54 5.96
N ARG A 49 5.92 5.04 7.17
CA ARG A 49 4.80 4.15 7.48
C ARG A 49 3.62 5.02 7.88
N THR A 50 2.52 4.96 7.12
CA THR A 50 1.29 5.66 7.46
C THR A 50 0.53 4.84 8.51
N VAL A 51 0.20 5.46 9.64
CA VAL A 51 -0.72 4.88 10.63
C VAL A 51 -2.15 5.17 10.20
N LYS A 52 -3.01 4.15 10.19
CA LYS A 52 -4.44 4.33 9.90
C LYS A 52 -5.17 4.65 11.20
N HIS A 53 -5.99 5.69 11.17
CA HIS A 53 -6.92 5.98 12.26
C HIS A 53 -8.20 5.16 12.06
N GLU A 54 -8.66 4.53 13.13
CA GLU A 54 -9.96 3.88 13.16
C GLU A 54 -11.07 4.94 13.17
N ARG A 55 -12.19 4.68 12.49
CA ARG A 55 -13.31 5.62 12.35
C ARG A 55 -14.64 4.99 12.77
N ALA A 56 -15.61 5.83 13.12
CA ALA A 56 -16.98 5.41 13.37
C ALA A 56 -17.64 4.90 12.08
N ILE A 57 -18.68 4.08 12.23
CA ILE A 57 -19.45 3.47 11.13
C ILE A 57 -20.91 3.89 11.29
N ALA A 58 -21.66 4.01 10.20
CA ALA A 58 -23.09 4.32 10.26
C ALA A 58 -23.82 3.33 11.20
N GLY A 59 -24.49 3.86 12.23
CA GLY A 59 -25.19 3.06 13.25
C GLY A 59 -24.37 2.71 14.50
N ALA A 60 -23.08 3.05 14.59
CA ALA A 60 -22.29 2.88 15.81
C ALA A 60 -21.14 3.91 15.93
N SER A 61 -21.07 4.61 17.07
CA SER A 61 -19.93 5.48 17.36
C SER A 61 -18.64 4.68 17.52
N TRP A 62 -17.50 5.33 17.30
CA TRP A 62 -16.20 4.67 17.46
C TRP A 62 -15.99 4.17 18.91
N ASP A 63 -16.42 4.93 19.91
CA ASP A 63 -16.29 4.53 21.33
C ASP A 63 -17.07 3.26 21.64
N ALA A 64 -18.27 3.10 21.08
CA ALA A 64 -19.06 1.89 21.24
C ALA A 64 -18.38 0.67 20.60
N ILE A 65 -17.73 0.86 19.44
CA ILE A 65 -16.95 -0.20 18.77
C ILE A 65 -15.71 -0.56 19.59
N ARG A 66 -14.98 0.44 20.10
CA ARG A 66 -13.79 0.23 20.92
C ARG A 66 -14.13 -0.50 22.23
N ALA A 67 -15.21 -0.09 22.89
CA ALA A 67 -15.67 -0.72 24.13
C ALA A 67 -16.01 -2.20 23.93
N LYS A 68 -16.71 -2.55 22.84
CA LYS A 68 -16.99 -3.95 22.49
C LYS A 68 -15.72 -4.74 22.17
N ARG A 69 -14.77 -4.16 21.44
CA ARG A 69 -13.50 -4.82 21.09
C ARG A 69 -12.63 -5.09 22.32
N ASN A 70 -12.62 -4.17 23.28
CA ASN A 70 -11.81 -4.23 24.48
C ASN A 70 -12.41 -5.13 25.59
N GLN A 71 -13.55 -5.79 25.36
CA GLN A 71 -14.11 -6.72 26.34
C GLN A 71 -13.17 -7.90 26.59
N LYS A 72 -12.94 -8.21 27.86
CA LYS A 72 -12.09 -9.34 28.28
C LYS A 72 -12.63 -10.66 27.72
N PRO A 73 -11.75 -11.62 27.38
CA PRO A 73 -12.17 -12.93 26.87
C PRO A 73 -13.18 -13.65 27.78
N ASP A 74 -13.05 -13.53 29.10
CA ASP A 74 -13.93 -14.20 30.07
C ASP A 74 -15.37 -13.69 29.98
N ALA A 75 -15.55 -12.37 29.88
CA ALA A 75 -16.86 -11.75 29.70
C ALA A 75 -17.50 -12.16 28.36
N ARG A 76 -16.69 -12.28 27.29
CA ARG A 76 -17.15 -12.77 25.98
C ARG A 76 -17.56 -14.24 26.04
N ALA A 77 -16.81 -15.08 26.76
CA ALA A 77 -17.11 -16.49 26.92
C ALA A 77 -18.41 -16.70 27.71
N ALA A 78 -18.60 -15.96 28.81
CA ALA A 78 -19.83 -16.01 29.60
C ALA A 78 -21.07 -15.62 28.77
N ALA A 79 -21.01 -14.51 28.02
CA ALA A 79 -22.10 -14.09 27.14
C ALA A 79 -22.41 -15.15 26.05
N ARG A 80 -21.36 -15.79 25.51
CA ARG A 80 -21.52 -16.87 24.51
C ARG A 80 -22.22 -18.09 25.11
N GLN A 81 -21.84 -18.52 26.31
CA GLN A 81 -22.47 -19.68 26.96
C GLN A 81 -23.93 -19.39 27.30
N ALA A 82 -24.24 -18.21 27.82
CA ALA A 82 -25.62 -17.79 28.09
C ALA A 82 -26.47 -17.79 26.81
N ALA A 83 -25.94 -17.30 25.69
CA ALA A 83 -26.63 -17.32 24.41
C ALA A 83 -26.85 -18.74 23.88
N ILE A 84 -25.87 -19.64 24.05
CA ILE A 84 -26.00 -21.05 23.69
C ILE A 84 -27.07 -21.75 24.54
N ALA A 85 -27.08 -21.50 25.85
CA ALA A 85 -28.09 -22.05 26.76
C ALA A 85 -29.50 -21.61 26.34
N LYS A 86 -29.70 -20.30 26.14
CA LYS A 86 -30.98 -19.73 25.67
C LYS A 86 -31.42 -20.31 24.32
N SER A 87 -30.48 -20.52 23.40
CA SER A 87 -30.76 -21.14 22.10
C SER A 87 -31.16 -22.62 22.23
N LYS A 88 -30.53 -23.37 23.14
CA LYS A 88 -30.90 -24.76 23.41
C LYS A 88 -32.28 -24.85 24.05
N GLU A 89 -32.58 -23.98 24.99
CA GLU A 89 -33.90 -23.90 25.64
C GLU A 89 -35.01 -23.53 24.64
N SER A 90 -34.80 -22.52 23.81
CA SER A 90 -35.78 -22.13 22.79
C SER A 90 -36.02 -23.24 21.77
N LYS A 91 -34.98 -24.00 21.38
CA LYS A 91 -35.12 -25.18 20.51
C LYS A 91 -35.91 -26.30 21.19
N LYS A 92 -35.65 -26.58 22.47
CA LYS A 92 -36.41 -27.58 23.24
C LYS A 92 -37.89 -27.18 23.35
N ALA A 93 -38.17 -25.92 23.66
CA ALA A 93 -39.54 -25.40 23.73
C ALA A 93 -40.25 -25.48 22.38
N ALA A 94 -39.58 -25.10 21.29
CA ALA A 94 -40.13 -25.22 19.93
C ALA A 94 -40.37 -26.68 19.51
N GLN A 95 -39.54 -27.62 19.95
CA GLN A 95 -39.75 -29.05 19.71
C GLN A 95 -40.91 -29.62 20.53
N ALA A 96 -41.06 -29.21 21.79
CA ALA A 96 -42.19 -29.59 22.62
C ALA A 96 -43.51 -29.08 22.04
N ALA A 97 -43.55 -27.82 21.58
CA ALA A 97 -44.71 -27.22 20.93
C ALA A 97 -45.06 -27.85 19.57
N LYS A 98 -44.13 -28.55 18.91
CA LYS A 98 -44.38 -29.31 17.68
C LYS A 98 -44.83 -30.75 17.91
N LYS A 99 -44.62 -31.28 19.13
CA LYS A 99 -44.99 -32.64 19.52
C LYS A 99 -46.34 -32.71 20.23
N ALA A 100 -46.79 -31.59 20.79
CA ALA A 100 -48.18 -31.34 21.14
C ALA A 100 -48.98 -31.02 19.87
#